data_AF-A0A7Y8PQ55-F1
#
_entry.id   AF-A0A7Y8PQ55-F1
#
_cell.length_a   1.000
_cell.length_b   1.000
_cell.length_c   1.000
_cell.angle_alpha   90.00
_cell.angle_beta   90.00
_cell.angle_gamma   90.00
#
_symmetry.space_group_name_H-M   'P 1'
#
loop_
_entity.id
_entity.type
_entity.pdbx_description
1 polymer ?
#
loop_
_entity_poly.entity_id
_entity_poly.type
_entity_poly.pdbx_seq_one_letter_code
_entity_poly.pdbx_strand_id
1 'polypeptide(L)' 'MARNDQQVNVRMPQEIVEELKIQAIKNRRSLTAQLNKIVEDWLREQKQQEGAKA' A
#
# COMPACT_ATOMS: atom_id res chain seq x y z
N MET A 1 12.68 15.99 6.48
CA MET A 1 12.01 14.87 5.77
C MET A 1 11.10 15.49 4.72
N ALA A 2 11.08 14.94 3.51
CA ALA A 2 11.04 15.67 2.24
C ALA A 2 9.68 16.29 1.87
N ARG A 3 9.72 17.43 1.17
CA ARG A 3 8.59 18.28 0.71
C ARG A 3 7.55 17.62 -0.22
N ASN A 4 7.69 16.32 -0.55
CA ASN A 4 6.85 15.62 -1.53
C ASN A 4 6.03 14.44 -0.97
N ASP A 5 6.08 14.16 0.33
CA ASP A 5 5.17 13.15 0.91
C ASP A 5 3.76 13.75 1.02
N GLN A 6 2.91 13.43 0.04
CA GLN A 6 1.48 13.76 0.11
C GLN A 6 0.80 12.84 1.12
N GLN A 7 0.28 13.42 2.20
CA GLN A 7 -0.54 12.69 3.17
C GLN A 7 -1.94 12.50 2.59
N VAL A 8 -2.34 11.25 2.41
CA VAL A 8 -3.70 10.88 2.00
C VAL A 8 -4.41 10.28 3.21
N ASN A 9 -5.51 10.91 3.62
CA ASN A 9 -6.37 10.38 4.67
C ASN A 9 -7.37 9.39 4.05
N VAL A 10 -7.21 8.10 4.34
CA VAL A 10 -8.11 7.05 3.84
C VAL A 10 -9.00 6.58 4.98
N ARG A 11 -10.32 6.57 4.75
CA ARG A 11 -11.26 5.92 5.67
C ARG A 11 -11.34 4.45 5.32
N MET A 12 -10.87 3.61 6.23
CA MET A 12 -10.94 2.15 6.11
C MET A 12 -11.73 1.57 7.28
N PRO A 13 -12.47 0.48 7.08
CA PRO A 13 -13.08 -0.25 8.17
C PRO A 13 -12.01 -0.85 9.09
N GLN A 14 -12.34 -0.99 10.37
CA GLN A 14 -11.40 -1.37 11.41
C GLN A 14 -10.79 -2.76 11.17
N GLU A 15 -11.59 -3.70 10.67
CA GLU A 15 -11.17 -5.08 10.37
C GLU A 15 -9.98 -5.10 9.39
N ILE A 16 -10.06 -4.29 8.32
CA ILE A 16 -8.98 -4.19 7.32
C ILE A 16 -7.71 -3.57 7.93
N VAL A 17 -7.86 -2.58 8.81
CA VAL A 17 -6.72 -1.94 9.49
C VAL A 17 -6.02 -2.92 10.43
N GLU A 18 -6.77 -3.78 11.11
CA GLU A 18 -6.22 -4.83 11.97
C GLU A 18 -5.46 -5.88 11.17
N GLU A 19 -6.02 -6.36 10.06
CA GLU A 19 -5.30 -7.27 9.15
C GLU A 19 -4.03 -6.64 8.60
N LEU A 20 -4.08 -5.36 8.18
CA LEU A 20 -2.91 -4.64 7.71
C LEU A 20 -1.83 -4.56 8.79
N LYS A 21 -2.21 -4.29 10.05
CA LYS A 21 -1.27 -4.27 11.18
C LYS A 21 -0.61 -5.63 11.40
N ILE A 22 -1.38 -6.71 11.37
CA ILE A 22 -0.85 -8.08 11.56
C ILE A 22 0.18 -8.39 10.47
N GLN A 23 -0.15 -8.05 9.23
CA GLN A 23 0.76 -8.27 8.11
C GLN A 23 2.00 -7.37 8.22
N ALA A 24 1.90 -6.18 8.82
CA ALA A 24 3.03 -5.25 8.99
C ALA A 24 4.03 -5.80 9.99
N ILE A 25 3.52 -6.29 11.12
CA ILE A 25 4.30 -6.95 12.17
C ILE A 25 5.01 -8.17 11.60
N LYS A 26 4.29 -9.02 10.85
CA LYS A 26 4.84 -10.22 10.23
C LYS A 26 6.01 -9.90 9.28
N ASN A 27 5.88 -8.82 8.52
CA ASN A 27 6.89 -8.36 7.57
C ASN A 27 7.98 -7.48 8.20
N ARG A 28 7.97 -7.27 9.53
CA ARG A 28 8.85 -6.34 10.27
C ARG A 28 8.90 -4.93 9.65
N ARG A 29 7.77 -4.42 9.19
CA ARG A 29 7.61 -3.11 8.56
C ARG A 29 6.65 -2.23 9.33
N SER A 30 6.76 -0.92 9.14
CA SER A 30 5.73 0.01 9.62
C SER A 30 4.46 -0.15 8.79
N LEU A 31 3.32 0.21 9.37
CA LEU A 31 2.02 0.19 8.71
C LEU A 31 2.05 0.98 7.39
N THR A 32 2.67 2.17 7.41
CA THR A 32 2.85 3.03 6.25
C THR A 32 3.73 2.37 5.18
N ALA A 33 4.86 1.77 5.57
CA ALA A 33 5.76 1.11 4.62
C ALA A 33 5.09 -0.11 3.96
N GLN A 34 4.24 -0.82 4.70
CA GLN A 34 3.47 -1.91 4.13
C GLN A 34 2.37 -1.41 3.19
N LEU A 35 1.61 -0.38 3.59
CA LEU A 35 0.57 0.19 2.74
C LEU A 35 1.18 0.70 1.42
N ASN A 36 2.30 1.42 1.50
CA ASN A 36 3.04 1.86 0.33
C ASN A 36 3.45 0.68 -0.55
N LYS A 37 3.97 -0.40 0.05
CA LYS A 37 4.38 -1.59 -0.72
C LYS A 37 3.20 -2.25 -1.45
N ILE A 38 2.04 -2.37 -0.79
CA ILE A 38 0.82 -2.93 -1.38
C ILE A 38 0.36 -2.06 -2.55
N VAL A 39 0.36 -0.74 -2.38
CA VAL A 39 0.00 0.22 -3.44
C VAL A 39 0.98 0.14 -4.61
N GLU A 40 2.29 0.07 -4.34
CA GLU A 40 3.31 -0.08 -5.38
C GLU A 40 3.16 -1.38 -6.18
N ASP A 41 2.86 -2.48 -5.50
CA ASP A 41 2.68 -3.80 -6.13
C ASP A 41 1.43 -3.78 -7.03
N TRP A 42 0.31 -3.30 -6.48
CA TRP A 42 -0.95 -3.18 -7.23
C TRP A 42 -0.81 -2.27 -8.47
N LEU A 43 -0.11 -1.13 -8.34
CA LEU A 43 0.16 -0.25 -9.48
C LEU A 43 1.06 -0.90 -10.55
N ARG A 44 2.01 -1.75 -10.14
CA ARG A 44 2.84 -2.51 -11.08
C ARG A 44 2.02 -3.55 -11.83
N GLU A 45 1.14 -4.26 -11.14
CA GLU A 45 0.23 -5.24 -11.77
C GLU A 45 -0.71 -4.57 -12.77
N GLN A 46 -1.30 -3.42 -12.43
CA GLN A 46 -2.17 -2.67 -13.35
C GLN A 46 -1.41 -2.25 -14.62
N LYS A 47 -0.19 -1.72 -14.48
CA LYS A 47 0.64 -1.35 -15.65
C LYS A 47 0.98 -2.54 -16.54
N GLN A 48 1.23 -3.71 -15.95
CA GLN A 48 1.49 -4.93 -16.71
C GLN A 48 0.23 -5.41 -17.45
N GLN A 49 -0.95 -5.28 -16.83
CA GLN A 49 -2.23 -5.63 -17.46
C GLN A 49 -2.62 -4.67 -18.58
N GLU A 50 -2.29 -3.38 -18.48
CA GLU A 50 -2.52 -2.41 -19.57
C GLU A 50 -1.53 -2.60 -20.73
N GLY A 51 -0.28 -2.94 -20.46
CA GLY A 51 0.73 -3.24 -21.49
C GLY A 51 0.49 -4.54 -22.27
N ALA A 52 -0.24 -5.50 -21.69
CA ALA A 52 -0.61 -6.76 -22.36
C ALA A 52 -1.81 -6.63 -23.32
N LYS A 53 -2.42 -5.44 -23.42
CA LYS A 53 -3.53 -5.13 -24.34
C LYS A 53 -3.13 -4.19 -25.50
N ALA A 54 -1.84 -3.88 -25.65
CA ALA A 54 -1.31 -3.03 -26.71
C ALA A 54 -0.60 -3.83 -27.80
#